data_AF-A0A954KVR0-F1
#
_entry.id   AF-A0A954KVR0-F1
#
_cell.length_a   1.000
_cell.length_b   1.000
_cell.length_c   1.000
_cell.angle_alpha   90.00
_cell.angle_beta   90.00
_cell.angle_gamma   90.00
#
_symmetry.space_group_name_H-M   'P 1'
#
loop_
_entity.id
_entity.type
_entity.pdbx_description
1 polymer ?
#
loop_
_entity_poly.entity_id
_entity_poly.type
_entity_poly.pdbx_seq_one_letter_code
_entity_poly.pdbx_strand_id
1 'polypeptide(L)'
;MSQPLIAICPECEKQHRLRPEMAGKQFRCKGCGLPVRAPDEVTPPKSRRIPPRTRPAKPKSQPAARDLWDFDVAAAEAAGPVIKKRRTKSKRRSRDDDYDDEYDDDDDSNFLPNGRVALILGLVFLAFYIVAIFVMPIRIMMFGVMLLMGILMLTISGFGIVIAAFSEDATTGLMVLFIPFYIYLYMYNSYRENWKIIMLGPLGMLIIAGTFPMMMLGALVDVASRAQ
;
A
#
# COMPACT_ATOMS: atom_id res chain seq x y z
N MET A 1 -6.26 8.71 -35.61
CA MET A 1 -5.52 8.86 -34.34
C MET A 1 -5.16 10.33 -34.19
N SER A 2 -5.85 11.06 -33.33
CA SER A 2 -5.57 12.47 -33.09
C SER A 2 -4.27 12.62 -32.30
N GLN A 3 -3.42 13.57 -32.70
CA GLN A 3 -2.16 13.84 -31.98
C GLN A 3 -2.46 14.52 -30.64
N PRO A 4 -1.75 14.16 -29.55
CA PRO A 4 -1.94 14.79 -28.25
C PRO A 4 -1.42 16.24 -28.27
N LEU A 5 -2.20 17.15 -27.69
CA LEU A 5 -1.80 18.55 -27.51
C LEU A 5 -0.83 18.64 -26.31
N ILE A 6 0.27 19.38 -26.45
CA ILE A 6 1.21 19.60 -25.34
C ILE A 6 1.08 21.06 -24.90
N ALA A 7 0.62 21.28 -23.67
CA ALA A 7 0.57 22.60 -23.04
C ALA A 7 1.66 22.70 -21.97
N ILE A 8 2.32 23.86 -21.89
CA ILE A 8 3.33 24.17 -20.87
C ILE A 8 2.70 25.16 -19.89
N CYS A 9 2.75 24.85 -18.60
CA CYS A 9 2.30 25.80 -17.58
C CYS A 9 3.27 27.00 -17.50
N PRO A 10 2.79 28.25 -17.50
CA PRO A 10 3.65 29.43 -17.44
C PRO A 10 4.37 29.59 -16.09
N GLU A 11 3.80 29.05 -15.01
CA GLU A 11 4.34 29.21 -13.66
C GLU A 11 5.36 28.12 -13.30
N CYS A 12 5.07 26.86 -13.62
CA CYS A 12 5.92 25.74 -13.20
C CYS A 12 6.63 25.00 -14.35
N GLU A 13 6.51 25.50 -15.59
CA GLU A 13 7.13 24.97 -16.83
C GLU A 13 6.85 23.48 -17.12
N LYS A 14 5.88 22.87 -16.44
CA LYS A 14 5.58 21.44 -16.55
C LYS A 14 4.76 21.17 -17.81
N GLN A 15 5.15 20.15 -18.57
CA GLN A 15 4.46 19.75 -19.80
C GLN A 15 3.25 18.86 -19.49
N HIS A 16 2.09 19.24 -19.99
CA HIS A 16 0.85 18.48 -19.88
C HIS A 16 0.42 17.97 -21.25
N ARG A 17 0.15 16.66 -21.34
CA ARG A 17 -0.45 16.04 -22.52
C ARG A 17 -1.96 16.09 -22.38
N LEU A 18 -2.60 16.93 -23.19
CA LEU A 18 -4.04 17.14 -23.21
C LEU A 18 -4.67 16.44 -24.42
N ARG A 19 -5.95 16.08 -24.29
CA ARG A 19 -6.77 15.63 -25.41
C ARG A 19 -7.09 16.83 -26.31
N PRO A 20 -7.22 16.64 -27.64
CA PRO A 20 -7.53 17.73 -28.57
C PRO A 20 -8.86 18.44 -28.27
N GLU A 21 -9.82 17.75 -27.63
CA GLU A 21 -11.11 18.29 -27.20
C GLU A 21 -11.03 19.34 -26.07
N MET A 22 -9.85 19.48 -25.46
CA MET A 22 -9.53 20.46 -24.42
C MET A 22 -8.85 21.71 -24.96
N ALA A 23 -8.65 21.83 -26.29
CA ALA A 23 -8.15 23.07 -26.89
C ALA A 23 -9.07 24.24 -26.53
N GLY A 24 -8.48 25.35 -26.06
CA GLY A 24 -9.19 26.55 -25.62
C GLY A 24 -9.87 26.49 -24.25
N LYS A 25 -9.99 25.30 -23.63
CA LYS A 25 -10.56 25.15 -22.29
C LYS A 25 -9.50 25.36 -21.20
N GLN A 26 -9.92 25.77 -20.02
CA GLN A 26 -9.06 25.86 -18.84
C GLN A 26 -8.89 24.49 -18.20
N PHE A 27 -7.68 24.19 -17.74
CA PHE A 27 -7.37 23.00 -16.96
C PHE A 27 -6.48 23.37 -15.78
N ARG A 28 -6.59 22.64 -14.66
CA ARG A 28 -5.69 22.82 -13.51
C ARG A 28 -4.35 22.14 -13.77
N CYS A 29 -3.26 22.85 -13.56
CA CYS A 29 -1.91 22.29 -13.67
C CYS A 29 -1.65 21.28 -12.54
N LYS A 30 -1.24 20.04 -12.85
CA LYS A 30 -0.81 19.02 -11.84
C LYS A 30 0.51 19.36 -11.11
N GLY A 31 1.08 20.52 -11.38
CA GLY A 31 2.31 21.01 -10.75
C GLY A 31 1.99 22.06 -9.70
N CYS A 32 1.38 23.18 -10.12
CA CYS A 32 1.12 24.34 -9.28
C CYS A 32 -0.37 24.58 -8.94
N GLY A 33 -1.30 23.75 -9.40
CA GLY A 33 -2.75 23.90 -9.13
C GLY A 33 -3.45 25.01 -9.92
N LEU A 34 -2.72 26.03 -10.39
CA LEU A 34 -3.27 27.18 -11.08
C LEU A 34 -4.03 26.79 -12.37
N PRO A 35 -5.17 27.45 -12.66
CA PRO A 35 -5.92 27.24 -13.89
C PRO A 35 -5.12 27.82 -15.08
N VAL A 36 -4.71 26.94 -16.01
CA VAL A 36 -4.01 27.31 -17.24
C VAL A 36 -4.96 27.14 -18.41
N ARG A 37 -5.00 28.13 -19.32
CA ARG A 37 -5.78 28.04 -20.55
C ARG A 37 -5.00 27.25 -21.60
N ALA A 38 -5.59 26.20 -22.16
CA ALA A 38 -4.98 25.45 -23.25
C ALA A 38 -4.92 26.31 -24.53
N PRO A 39 -3.83 26.27 -25.30
CA PRO A 39 -3.73 26.99 -26.57
C PRO A 39 -4.87 26.61 -27.54
N ASP A 40 -5.44 27.61 -28.22
CA ASP A 40 -6.54 27.42 -29.18
C ASP A 40 -6.08 26.78 -30.51
N GLU A 41 -4.82 26.99 -30.89
CA GLU A 41 -4.26 26.49 -32.15
C GLU A 41 -3.09 25.53 -31.93
N VAL A 42 -3.21 24.34 -32.52
CA VAL A 42 -2.13 23.36 -32.58
C VAL A 42 -1.08 23.86 -33.56
N THR A 43 -0.13 24.68 -33.12
CA THR A 43 1.03 24.97 -33.95
C THR A 43 1.88 23.69 -33.98
N PRO A 44 1.99 22.99 -35.13
CA PRO A 44 2.76 21.76 -35.18
C PRO A 44 4.20 22.09 -34.79
N PRO A 45 4.81 21.37 -33.82
CA PRO A 45 6.17 21.65 -33.40
C PRO A 45 7.06 21.53 -34.63
N LYS A 46 7.71 22.64 -35.00
CA LYS A 46 8.67 22.71 -36.10
C LYS A 46 9.72 21.63 -35.83
N SER A 47 9.59 20.50 -36.51
CA SER A 47 10.37 19.28 -36.30
C SER A 47 11.86 19.62 -36.39
N ARG A 48 12.47 19.93 -35.25
CA ARG A 48 13.91 20.07 -35.12
C ARG A 48 14.42 18.64 -35.23
N ARG A 49 14.91 18.26 -36.41
CA ARG A 49 15.52 16.95 -36.67
C ARG A 49 16.63 16.74 -35.64
N ILE A 50 16.33 15.98 -34.59
CA ILE A 50 17.35 15.53 -33.66
C ILE A 50 18.17 14.50 -34.44
N PRO A 51 19.49 14.67 -34.59
CA PRO A 51 20.33 13.71 -35.30
C PRO A 51 20.20 12.33 -34.64
N PRO A 52 20.22 11.24 -35.42
CA PRO A 52 20.00 9.89 -34.91
C PRO A 52 21.03 9.56 -33.83
N ARG A 53 20.53 9.37 -32.60
CA ARG A 53 21.35 8.98 -31.45
C ARG A 53 21.82 7.54 -31.68
N THR A 54 23.12 7.36 -31.82
CA THR A 54 23.78 6.06 -31.96
C THR A 54 23.39 5.15 -30.79
N ARG A 55 22.86 3.98 -31.14
CA ARG A 55 22.36 2.96 -30.22
C ARG A 55 23.54 2.45 -29.36
N PRO A 56 23.50 2.55 -28.01
CA PRO A 56 24.51 1.95 -27.18
C PRO A 56 24.51 0.42 -27.35
N ALA A 57 25.69 -0.14 -27.56
CA ALA A 57 25.89 -1.57 -27.77
C ALA A 57 25.41 -2.38 -26.56
N LYS A 58 24.71 -3.47 -26.86
CA LYS A 58 24.17 -4.45 -25.91
C LYS A 58 25.33 -5.09 -25.12
N PRO A 59 25.34 -5.08 -23.78
CA PRO A 59 26.36 -5.77 -23.00
C PRO A 59 26.25 -7.29 -23.22
N LYS A 60 27.39 -7.93 -23.54
CA LYS A 60 27.51 -9.39 -23.64
C LYS A 60 27.28 -10.03 -22.26
N SER A 61 26.41 -11.03 -22.23
CA SER A 61 26.15 -11.94 -21.12
C SER A 61 27.44 -12.59 -20.61
N GLN A 62 27.73 -12.45 -19.32
CA GLN A 62 28.70 -13.27 -18.61
C GLN A 62 28.06 -14.62 -18.22
N PRO A 63 28.82 -15.74 -18.29
CA PRO A 63 28.32 -17.08 -18.05
C PRO A 63 28.21 -17.37 -16.55
N ALA A 64 27.28 -18.27 -16.24
CA ALA A 64 27.03 -18.82 -14.91
C ALA A 64 28.29 -19.50 -14.34
N ALA A 65 28.77 -19.01 -13.21
CA ALA A 65 29.69 -19.72 -12.34
C ALA A 65 28.87 -20.39 -11.23
N ARG A 66 28.97 -21.72 -11.23
CA ARG A 66 28.50 -22.64 -10.21
C ARG A 66 29.52 -22.72 -9.06
N ASP A 67 28.96 -23.04 -7.89
CA ASP A 67 29.53 -23.78 -6.76
C ASP A 67 30.47 -23.10 -5.76
N LEU A 68 30.35 -23.63 -4.54
CA LEU A 68 31.16 -23.48 -3.32
C LEU A 68 30.71 -22.42 -2.30
N TRP A 69 29.78 -22.84 -1.44
CA TRP A 69 29.76 -22.44 -0.03
C TRP A 69 29.75 -23.69 0.85
N ASP A 70 30.95 -24.25 1.06
CA ASP A 70 31.30 -25.01 2.27
C ASP A 70 31.41 -24.00 3.42
N PHE A 71 30.58 -24.17 4.46
CA PHE A 71 30.67 -23.43 5.71
C PHE A 71 31.49 -24.24 6.72
N ASP A 72 32.81 -24.04 6.71
CA ASP A 72 33.66 -24.35 7.86
C ASP A 72 33.73 -23.13 8.78
N VAL A 73 33.00 -23.21 9.89
CA VAL A 73 33.08 -22.29 11.02
C VAL A 73 34.15 -22.82 11.98
N ALA A 74 35.39 -22.35 11.83
CA ALA A 74 36.38 -22.44 12.91
C ALA A 74 37.51 -21.42 12.76
N ALA A 75 37.50 -20.47 13.70
CA ALA A 75 38.68 -19.93 14.39
C ALA A 75 39.60 -18.91 13.69
N ALA A 76 40.04 -17.99 14.55
CA ALA A 76 41.26 -17.19 14.53
C ALA A 76 41.23 -15.82 13.83
N GLU A 77 41.06 -14.82 14.69
CA GLU A 77 41.89 -13.60 14.80
C GLU A 77 43.06 -13.48 13.80
N ALA A 78 43.09 -12.36 13.06
CA ALA A 78 44.11 -11.32 13.14
C ALA A 78 44.26 -10.55 11.81
N ALA A 79 44.58 -9.26 11.95
CA ALA A 79 45.11 -8.34 10.92
C ALA A 79 44.14 -7.83 9.83
N GLY A 80 43.79 -6.55 9.95
CA GLY A 80 43.13 -5.80 8.87
C GLY A 80 44.02 -5.59 7.63
N PRO A 81 43.43 -5.04 6.57
CA PRO A 81 43.87 -3.69 6.20
C PRO A 81 42.72 -2.72 5.91
N VAL A 82 43.01 -1.47 6.26
CA VAL A 82 42.37 -0.21 5.91
C VAL A 82 41.82 -0.20 4.46
N ILE A 83 40.49 -0.15 4.29
CA ILE A 83 39.88 0.30 3.02
C ILE A 83 39.29 1.70 3.19
N LYS A 84 39.85 2.59 2.40
CA LYS A 84 39.57 4.02 2.28
C LYS A 84 38.14 4.29 1.81
N LYS A 85 37.48 5.21 2.52
CA LYS A 85 36.52 6.24 2.06
C LYS A 85 35.91 6.06 0.65
N ARG A 86 34.59 5.94 0.60
CA ARG A 86 33.78 6.72 -0.34
C ARG A 86 32.67 7.45 0.39
N ARG A 87 32.96 8.70 0.77
CA ARG A 87 31.96 9.71 1.14
C ARG A 87 31.12 9.99 -0.10
N THR A 88 29.93 9.41 -0.20
CA THR A 88 28.86 9.98 -1.03
C THR A 88 28.06 10.95 -0.19
N LYS A 89 28.40 12.21 -0.43
CA LYS A 89 27.77 13.44 0.03
C LYS A 89 26.29 13.47 -0.41
N SER A 90 25.39 12.85 0.35
CA SER A 90 23.94 13.04 0.15
C SER A 90 23.43 14.15 1.06
N LYS A 91 23.56 15.36 0.52
CA LYS A 91 22.61 16.48 0.61
C LYS A 91 21.92 16.74 1.96
N ARG A 92 22.59 17.56 2.78
CA ARG A 92 21.93 18.51 3.71
C ARG A 92 21.07 19.50 2.91
N ARG A 93 19.76 19.51 3.18
CA ARG A 93 18.80 20.65 3.24
C ARG A 93 17.68 20.11 4.15
N SER A 94 17.46 20.51 5.40
CA SER A 94 17.37 21.86 6.02
C SER A 94 16.52 22.79 5.18
N ARG A 95 15.21 22.76 5.44
CA ARG A 95 14.22 23.85 5.34
C ARG A 95 12.86 23.23 5.67
N ASP A 96 12.43 23.39 6.91
CA ASP A 96 11.51 24.48 7.32
C ASP A 96 10.16 24.27 6.63
N ASP A 97 9.35 23.40 7.24
CA ASP A 97 8.13 23.82 7.94
C ASP A 97 7.53 25.13 7.41
N ASP A 98 6.77 25.04 6.32
CA ASP A 98 5.62 25.92 6.12
C ASP A 98 4.43 25.03 5.77
N TYR A 99 3.66 24.79 6.82
CA TYR A 99 2.30 24.27 6.83
C TYR A 99 1.43 25.22 5.99
N ASP A 100 0.99 24.77 4.82
CA ASP A 100 -0.27 25.21 4.24
C ASP A 100 -1.01 23.96 3.76
N ASP A 101 -1.68 23.36 4.74
CA ASP A 101 -2.65 22.30 4.61
C ASP A 101 -3.90 22.86 3.89
N GLU A 102 -3.79 23.19 2.60
CA GLU A 102 -4.96 23.26 1.73
C GLU A 102 -5.40 21.81 1.45
N TYR A 103 -6.14 21.27 2.41
CA TYR A 103 -7.04 20.14 2.22
C TYR A 103 -8.00 20.51 1.08
N ASP A 104 -7.62 20.16 -0.15
CA ASP A 104 -8.55 19.99 -1.26
C ASP A 104 -9.47 18.81 -0.88
N ASP A 105 -10.48 19.13 -0.06
CA ASP A 105 -11.71 18.37 0.17
C ASP A 105 -12.55 18.36 -1.14
N ASP A 106 -11.94 17.91 -2.23
CA ASP A 106 -12.61 17.66 -3.51
C ASP A 106 -13.41 16.35 -3.39
N ASP A 107 -14.50 16.42 -2.63
CA ASP A 107 -15.84 16.06 -3.08
C ASP A 107 -15.99 14.72 -3.85
N ASP A 108 -15.58 13.62 -3.22
CA ASP A 108 -15.93 12.24 -3.58
C ASP A 108 -17.42 11.90 -3.28
N SER A 109 -18.32 12.89 -3.27
CA SER A 109 -19.74 12.73 -2.95
C SER A 109 -20.55 11.97 -4.02
N ASN A 110 -19.92 11.63 -5.15
CA ASN A 110 -20.54 10.81 -6.21
C ASN A 110 -20.31 9.29 -6.07
N PHE A 111 -19.73 8.80 -4.96
CA PHE A 111 -19.55 7.35 -4.76
C PHE A 111 -20.83 6.61 -4.31
N LEU A 112 -21.96 7.29 -4.07
CA LEU A 112 -23.18 6.66 -3.53
C LEU A 112 -24.52 6.96 -4.25
N PRO A 113 -24.64 6.90 -5.60
CA PRO A 113 -25.97 6.85 -6.23
C PRO A 113 -26.77 5.57 -5.87
N ASN A 114 -26.17 4.61 -5.16
CA ASN A 114 -26.80 3.35 -4.73
C ASN A 114 -27.04 3.24 -3.21
N GLY A 115 -26.96 4.34 -2.44
CA GLY A 115 -27.07 4.28 -0.97
C GLY A 115 -28.34 3.56 -0.45
N ARG A 116 -29.47 3.71 -1.14
CA ARG A 116 -30.72 2.99 -0.79
C ARG A 116 -30.62 1.48 -1.05
N VAL A 117 -29.98 1.09 -2.15
CA VAL A 117 -29.77 -0.33 -2.49
C VAL A 117 -28.82 -0.98 -1.49
N ALA A 118 -27.75 -0.28 -1.10
CA ALA A 118 -26.82 -0.74 -0.08
C ALA A 118 -27.51 -0.89 1.29
N LEU A 119 -28.40 0.04 1.66
CA LEU A 119 -29.17 -0.05 2.91
C LEU A 119 -30.13 -1.24 2.90
N ILE A 120 -30.89 -1.44 1.81
CA ILE A 120 -31.80 -2.58 1.68
C ILE A 120 -31.04 -3.91 1.71
N LEU A 121 -29.94 -4.03 0.96
CA LEU A 121 -29.08 -5.21 1.00
C LEU A 121 -28.52 -5.44 2.41
N GLY A 122 -28.06 -4.39 3.08
CA GLY A 122 -27.60 -4.46 4.46
C GLY A 122 -28.67 -4.99 5.42
N LEU A 123 -29.91 -4.51 5.31
CA LEU A 123 -31.04 -5.00 6.12
C LEU A 123 -31.40 -6.46 5.82
N VAL A 124 -31.38 -6.88 4.56
CA VAL A 124 -31.63 -8.28 4.18
C VAL A 124 -30.53 -9.19 4.73
N PHE A 125 -29.27 -8.79 4.62
CA PHE A 125 -28.15 -9.52 5.23
C PHE A 125 -28.24 -9.57 6.74
N LEU A 126 -28.63 -8.47 7.39
CA LEU A 126 -28.85 -8.40 8.84
C LEU A 126 -29.98 -9.35 9.27
N ALA A 127 -31.11 -9.34 8.57
CA ALA A 127 -32.24 -10.21 8.86
C ALA A 127 -31.86 -11.69 8.67
N PHE A 128 -31.17 -12.03 7.59
CA PHE A 128 -30.65 -13.38 7.35
C PHE A 128 -29.65 -13.80 8.43
N TYR A 129 -28.77 -12.88 8.86
CA TYR A 129 -27.82 -13.09 9.94
C TYR A 129 -28.52 -13.40 11.27
N ILE A 130 -29.59 -12.66 11.60
CA ILE A 130 -30.42 -12.92 12.79
C ILE A 130 -31.05 -14.31 12.72
N VAL A 131 -31.61 -14.71 11.57
CA VAL A 131 -32.20 -16.06 11.39
C VAL A 131 -31.12 -17.14 11.51
N ALA A 132 -29.95 -16.94 10.90
CA ALA A 132 -28.84 -17.87 10.93
C ALA A 132 -28.31 -18.12 12.35
N ILE A 133 -28.38 -17.13 13.24
CA ILE A 133 -28.01 -17.26 14.66
C ILE A 133 -28.86 -18.33 15.37
N PHE A 134 -30.14 -18.48 15.00
CA PHE A 134 -31.04 -19.45 15.63
C PHE A 134 -30.86 -20.88 15.11
N VAL A 135 -30.20 -21.07 13.96
CA VAL A 135 -29.98 -22.41 13.38
C VAL A 135 -28.61 -22.93 13.81
N MET A 136 -28.59 -23.81 14.83
CA MET A 136 -27.38 -24.34 15.46
C MET A 136 -26.25 -24.81 14.50
N PRO A 137 -26.50 -25.62 13.46
CA PRO A 137 -25.43 -26.07 12.56
C PRO A 137 -24.85 -24.93 11.70
N ILE A 138 -25.70 -23.98 11.29
CA ILE A 138 -25.27 -22.81 10.51
C ILE A 138 -24.41 -21.90 11.39
N ARG A 139 -24.80 -21.71 12.65
CA ARG A 139 -24.05 -20.93 13.64
C ARG A 139 -22.61 -21.44 13.79
N ILE A 140 -22.42 -22.75 13.99
CA ILE A 140 -21.08 -23.36 14.14
C ILE A 140 -20.24 -23.17 12.87
N MET A 141 -20.83 -23.37 11.68
CA MET A 141 -20.13 -23.17 10.41
C MET A 141 -19.69 -21.71 10.22
N MET A 142 -20.57 -20.75 10.50
CA MET A 142 -20.25 -19.32 10.38
C MET A 142 -19.11 -18.91 11.31
N PHE A 143 -19.10 -19.42 12.55
CA PHE A 143 -17.97 -19.20 13.46
C PHE A 143 -16.67 -19.77 12.94
N GLY A 144 -16.69 -21.00 12.41
CA GLY A 144 -15.52 -21.61 11.81
C GLY A 144 -14.95 -20.75 10.68
N VAL A 145 -15.82 -20.23 9.81
CA VAL A 145 -15.41 -19.36 8.69
C VAL A 145 -14.87 -18.01 9.19
N MET A 146 -15.55 -17.35 10.13
CA MET A 146 -15.08 -16.07 10.69
C MET A 146 -13.74 -16.22 11.42
N LEU A 147 -13.57 -17.29 12.18
CA LEU A 147 -12.32 -17.58 12.90
C LEU A 147 -11.18 -17.87 11.92
N LEU A 148 -11.43 -18.69 10.90
CA LEU A 148 -10.44 -18.97 9.85
C LEU A 148 -10.04 -17.68 9.12
N MET A 149 -11.02 -16.85 8.78
CA MET A 149 -10.79 -15.58 8.10
C MET A 149 -10.01 -14.58 8.97
N GLY A 150 -10.29 -14.52 10.28
CA GLY A 150 -9.51 -13.75 11.25
C GLY A 150 -8.05 -14.24 11.35
N ILE A 151 -7.83 -15.55 11.43
CA ILE A 151 -6.49 -16.16 11.42
C ILE A 151 -5.75 -15.82 10.13
N LEU A 152 -6.43 -15.91 8.98
CA LEU A 152 -5.84 -15.60 7.67
C LEU A 152 -5.44 -14.11 7.56
N MET A 153 -6.23 -13.19 8.11
CA MET A 153 -5.83 -11.79 8.20
C MET A 153 -4.60 -11.59 9.09
N LEU A 154 -4.55 -12.27 10.24
CA LEU A 154 -3.39 -12.19 11.14
C LEU A 154 -2.12 -12.72 10.50
N THR A 155 -2.19 -13.85 9.79
CA THR A 155 -1.03 -14.42 9.11
C THR A 155 -0.56 -13.52 7.97
N ILE A 156 -1.47 -13.01 7.14
CA ILE A 156 -1.12 -12.06 6.06
C ILE A 156 -0.49 -10.79 6.64
N SER A 157 -1.04 -10.25 7.74
CA SER A 157 -0.47 -9.07 8.41
C SER A 157 0.92 -9.36 8.95
N GLY A 158 1.11 -10.47 9.67
CA GLY A 158 2.40 -10.87 10.23
C GLY A 158 3.47 -11.10 9.14
N PHE A 159 3.14 -11.88 8.10
CA PHE A 159 4.05 -12.10 6.98
C PHE A 159 4.33 -10.81 6.20
N GLY A 160 3.33 -9.95 6.02
CA GLY A 160 3.49 -8.65 5.37
C GLY A 160 4.49 -7.75 6.09
N ILE A 161 4.44 -7.71 7.43
CA ILE A 161 5.40 -6.95 8.24
C ILE A 161 6.81 -7.51 8.09
N VAL A 162 6.97 -8.84 8.12
CA VAL A 162 8.28 -9.48 7.94
C VAL A 162 8.86 -9.19 6.56
N ILE A 163 8.06 -9.33 5.49
CA ILE A 163 8.49 -9.04 4.12
C ILE A 163 8.88 -7.56 3.96
N ALA A 164 8.08 -6.65 4.52
CA ALA A 164 8.39 -5.22 4.52
C ALA A 164 9.73 -4.94 5.22
N ALA A 165 9.97 -5.55 6.39
CA ALA A 165 11.23 -5.39 7.12
C ALA A 165 12.45 -5.91 6.34
N PHE A 166 12.33 -7.06 5.66
CA PHE A 166 13.40 -7.57 4.79
C PHE A 166 13.62 -6.74 3.53
N SER A 167 12.61 -5.99 3.08
CA SER A 167 12.74 -5.09 1.94
C SER A 167 13.54 -3.82 2.25
N GLU A 168 13.57 -3.42 3.52
CA GLU A 168 14.40 -2.30 4.01
C GLU A 168 15.84 -2.76 4.20
N ASP A 169 16.06 -3.76 5.06
CA ASP A 169 17.39 -4.30 5.37
C ASP A 169 17.28 -5.73 5.94
N ALA A 170 18.23 -6.60 5.59
CA ALA A 170 18.26 -7.99 6.07
C ALA A 170 18.44 -8.10 7.59
N THR A 171 19.20 -7.18 8.20
CA THR A 171 19.39 -7.10 9.66
C THR A 171 18.10 -6.71 10.36
N THR A 172 17.35 -5.74 9.82
CA THR A 172 16.03 -5.33 10.32
C THR A 172 15.04 -6.48 10.23
N GLY A 173 14.98 -7.18 9.09
CA GLY A 173 14.16 -8.38 8.93
C GLY A 173 14.49 -9.48 9.94
N LEU A 174 15.76 -9.73 10.20
CA LEU A 174 16.21 -10.68 11.23
C LEU A 174 15.81 -10.24 12.65
N MET A 175 15.96 -8.96 12.99
CA MET A 175 15.53 -8.46 14.30
C MET A 175 14.02 -8.58 14.50
N VAL A 176 13.21 -8.27 13.48
CA VAL A 176 11.75 -8.45 13.52
C VAL A 176 11.38 -9.92 13.72
N LEU A 177 12.11 -10.86 13.10
CA LEU A 177 11.81 -12.29 13.16
C LEU A 177 12.18 -12.95 14.51
N PHE A 178 13.31 -12.55 15.10
CA PHE A 178 13.82 -13.18 16.34
C PHE A 178 13.48 -12.40 17.62
N ILE A 179 13.21 -11.10 17.52
CA ILE A 179 12.96 -10.23 18.67
C ILE A 179 11.52 -9.71 18.59
N PRO A 180 10.56 -10.33 19.31
CA PRO A 180 9.15 -9.95 19.21
C PRO A 180 8.88 -8.50 19.61
N PHE A 181 9.66 -7.94 20.53
CA PHE A 181 9.56 -6.52 20.90
C PHE A 181 9.95 -5.57 19.77
N TYR A 182 10.84 -5.99 18.87
CA TYR A 182 11.29 -5.17 17.75
C TYR A 182 10.20 -5.00 16.70
N ILE A 183 9.25 -5.95 16.61
CA ILE A 183 8.06 -5.84 15.75
C ILE A 183 7.30 -4.56 16.06
N TYR A 184 7.07 -4.25 17.33
CA TYR A 184 6.33 -3.04 17.73
C TYR A 184 7.09 -1.75 17.39
N LEU A 185 8.41 -1.73 17.59
CA LEU A 185 9.25 -0.59 17.20
C LEU A 185 9.24 -0.38 15.68
N TYR A 186 9.34 -1.46 14.91
CA TYR A 186 9.25 -1.43 13.46
C TYR A 186 7.88 -0.92 13.00
N MET A 187 6.79 -1.44 13.58
CA MET A 187 5.43 -0.98 13.29
C MET A 187 5.24 0.51 13.58
N TYR A 188 5.83 1.03 14.66
CA TYR A 188 5.75 2.45 14.99
C TYR A 188 6.51 3.32 13.97
N ASN A 189 7.74 2.93 13.60
CA ASN A 189 8.57 3.69 12.67
C ASN A 189 8.04 3.65 11.23
N SER A 190 7.58 2.49 10.76
CA SER A 190 7.10 2.29 9.38
C SER A 190 5.57 2.44 9.27
N TYR A 191 4.90 3.03 10.28
CA TYR A 191 3.45 3.15 10.33
C TYR A 191 2.87 3.87 9.11
N ARG A 192 3.50 4.97 8.67
CA ARG A 192 2.97 5.81 7.58
C ARG A 192 2.98 5.09 6.23
N GLU A 193 4.01 4.30 5.97
CA GLU A 193 4.22 3.60 4.70
C GLU A 193 3.44 2.28 4.65
N ASN A 194 3.39 1.56 5.78
CA ASN A 194 2.80 0.22 5.87
C ASN A 194 1.46 0.19 6.62
N TRP A 195 0.76 1.33 6.75
CA TRP A 195 -0.44 1.48 7.58
C TRP A 195 -1.53 0.43 7.25
N LYS A 196 -1.69 0.06 5.97
CA LYS A 196 -2.68 -0.93 5.53
C LYS A 196 -2.41 -2.33 6.08
N ILE A 197 -1.15 -2.76 6.06
CA ILE A 197 -0.73 -4.09 6.55
C ILE A 197 -0.80 -4.10 8.08
N ILE A 198 -0.40 -2.98 8.71
CA ILE A 198 -0.45 -2.79 10.16
C ILE A 198 -1.89 -2.83 10.67
N MET A 199 -2.84 -2.15 10.01
CA MET A 199 -4.25 -2.14 10.41
C MET A 199 -4.97 -3.48 10.18
N LEU A 200 -4.47 -4.30 9.26
CA LEU A 200 -5.03 -5.62 8.99
C LEU A 200 -4.93 -6.56 10.20
N GLY A 201 -3.86 -6.43 11.01
CA GLY A 201 -3.63 -7.26 12.20
C GLY A 201 -4.67 -7.03 13.30
N PRO A 202 -4.84 -5.79 13.84
CA PRO A 202 -5.88 -5.45 14.80
C PRO A 202 -7.28 -5.76 14.30
N LEU A 203 -7.55 -5.59 13.00
CA LEU A 203 -8.83 -5.96 12.40
C LEU A 203 -9.08 -7.48 12.51
N GLY A 204 -8.07 -8.31 12.20
CA GLY A 204 -8.12 -9.76 12.41
C GLY A 204 -8.34 -10.12 13.89
N MET A 205 -7.66 -9.44 14.81
CA MET A 205 -7.86 -9.63 16.25
C MET A 205 -9.29 -9.28 16.69
N LEU A 206 -9.87 -8.20 16.18
CA LEU A 206 -11.25 -7.80 16.49
C LEU A 206 -12.26 -8.82 15.99
N ILE A 207 -12.06 -9.40 14.81
CA ILE A 207 -12.91 -10.47 14.27
C ILE A 207 -12.87 -11.68 15.21
N ILE A 208 -11.68 -12.15 15.59
CA ILE A 208 -11.50 -13.29 16.50
C ILE A 208 -12.08 -12.98 17.88
N ALA A 209 -11.77 -11.83 18.45
CA ALA A 209 -12.30 -11.41 19.75
C ALA A 209 -13.83 -11.31 19.73
N GLY A 210 -14.43 -10.87 18.63
CA GLY A 210 -15.87 -10.79 18.44
C GLY A 210 -16.56 -12.16 18.35
N THR A 211 -15.86 -13.20 17.88
CA THR A 211 -16.42 -14.57 17.84
C THR A 211 -16.62 -15.19 19.22
N PHE A 212 -15.78 -14.84 20.20
CA PHE A 212 -15.81 -15.42 21.55
C PHE A 212 -17.12 -15.12 22.33
N PRO A 213 -17.56 -13.85 22.47
CA PRO A 213 -18.80 -13.53 23.17
C PRO A 213 -20.03 -14.11 22.47
N MET A 214 -20.02 -14.21 21.13
CA MET A 214 -21.12 -14.85 20.42
C MET A 214 -21.20 -16.36 20.67
N MET A 215 -20.05 -17.04 20.82
CA MET A 215 -20.02 -18.45 21.23
C MET A 215 -20.59 -18.62 22.64
N MET A 216 -20.23 -17.73 23.57
CA MET A 216 -20.75 -17.74 24.94
C MET A 216 -22.26 -17.48 24.99
N LEU A 217 -22.75 -16.47 24.27
CA LEU A 217 -24.19 -16.19 24.17
C LEU A 217 -24.95 -17.39 23.60
N GLY A 218 -24.38 -18.01 22.57
CA GLY A 218 -24.95 -19.22 21.98
C GLY A 218 -25.08 -20.38 22.97
N ALA A 219 -24.04 -20.62 23.77
CA ALA A 219 -24.06 -21.65 24.81
C ALA A 219 -25.07 -21.32 25.92
N LEU A 220 -25.19 -20.05 26.32
CA LEU A 220 -26.17 -19.62 27.33
C LEU A 220 -27.61 -19.83 26.85
N VAL A 221 -27.90 -19.53 25.57
CA VAL A 221 -29.22 -19.79 24.97
C VAL A 221 -29.52 -21.30 24.90
N ASP A 222 -28.51 -22.12 24.56
CA ASP A 222 -28.66 -23.58 24.53
C ASP A 222 -28.92 -24.15 25.94
N VAL A 223 -28.32 -23.58 26.98
CA VAL A 223 -28.58 -23.96 28.39
C VAL A 223 -29.98 -23.52 28.83
N ALA A 224 -30.37 -22.28 28.52
CA ALA A 224 -31.68 -21.74 28.88
C ALA A 224 -32.84 -22.51 28.21
N SER A 225 -32.67 -22.92 26.95
CA SER A 225 -33.69 -23.68 26.21
C SER A 225 -33.89 -25.11 26.73
N ARG A 226 -32.88 -25.71 27.38
CA ARG A 226 -33.00 -27.02 28.03
C ARG A 226 -33.64 -26.97 29.42
N ALA A 227 -33.77 -25.79 30.01
CA ALA A 227 -34.34 -25.59 31.33
C ALA A 227 -35.86 -25.34 31.32
N GLN A 228 -36.45 -25.12 30.14
CA GLN A 228 -37.89 -24.99 29.92
C GLN A 228 -38.52 -26.32 29.50
#